data_AF-A0A8C1DZP6-F1
#
_entry.id   AF-A0A8C1DZP6-F1
#
_cell.length_a   1.000
_cell.length_b   1.000
_cell.length_c   1.000
_cell.angle_alpha   90.00
_cell.angle_beta   90.00
_cell.angle_gamma   90.00
#
_symmetry.space_group_name_H-M   'P 1'
#
loop_
_entity.id
_entity.type
_entity.pdbx_description
1 polymer ?
#
loop_
_entity_poly.entity_id
_entity_poly.type
_entity_poly.pdbx_seq_one_letter_code
_entity_poly.pdbx_strand_id
1 'polypeptide(L)'
;MATAGDSRVELQKELVCSICLDYFDDPVILKCGHNFCRMCILMHWEENGGDDVGYQCPECRMVFVKMSFTKNYLVKNLVDKLSDFDYLKTCRPSAPAKPVKMDGKCERHHEELKLYCHTDRKPICVVCRESRAHRHHDVAPVPEVVEDMKSELKLRLIKLNWQKSMCTRAKSTDEQAKTDVKALMLDLKHLNTSQQLKKQALKEKIEDDVGALVQFLLDEKDDLLERLEVEAEATIGLIDANLKRVESEAAKVDKAITEIQNQLSDSANFESISNSYLSSCHVNLSVQALNSPPDFSEFTGPFQLIMWKKMMHVLHTMPQNLTLDLDTAHPSLAISDFDTKVEEGRMRSQEPDMPQRFTRFFGVLATAQYSSGQHYWEVDVRDKGVWYLGVTTEYSNRKGFVNLSPSAGYWSLCLQDRLYANEEDSRVPVADYWNSPRVGIFLDYDRGHVTFFDAVTMKRIYNFVTYFDEPVSPFFSPGKNDPGSRLQICHFY
;
A
#
# COMPACT_ATOMS: atom_id res chain seq x y z
N MET A 1 -2.98 41.28 -72.56
CA MET A 1 -3.94 40.64 -71.64
C MET A 1 -4.34 39.29 -72.22
N ALA A 2 -3.61 38.22 -71.89
CA ALA A 2 -3.97 36.81 -72.12
C ALA A 2 -2.89 35.95 -71.43
N THR A 3 -3.20 35.31 -70.29
CA THR A 3 -2.46 34.18 -69.67
C THR A 3 -3.10 33.63 -68.38
N ALA A 4 -4.12 34.27 -67.79
CA ALA A 4 -4.72 33.78 -66.53
C ALA A 4 -5.73 32.61 -66.68
N GLY A 5 -6.22 32.34 -67.90
CA GLY A 5 -7.19 31.26 -68.15
C GLY A 5 -6.56 29.87 -68.31
N ASP A 6 -5.32 29.81 -68.78
CA ASP A 6 -4.63 28.56 -69.13
C ASP A 6 -4.09 27.85 -67.88
N SER A 7 -3.50 28.62 -66.95
CA SER A 7 -2.92 28.10 -65.70
C SER A 7 -3.95 27.54 -64.72
N ARG A 8 -5.21 28.02 -64.74
CA ARG A 8 -6.29 27.51 -63.89
C ARG A 8 -6.75 26.12 -64.34
N VAL A 9 -6.85 25.90 -65.65
CA VAL A 9 -7.28 24.61 -66.23
C VAL A 9 -6.20 23.55 -66.03
N GLU A 10 -4.92 23.95 -66.08
CA GLU A 10 -3.79 23.07 -65.78
C GLU A 10 -3.75 22.66 -64.31
N LEU A 11 -3.98 23.60 -63.38
CA LEU A 11 -4.04 23.32 -61.93
C LEU A 11 -5.23 22.41 -61.54
N GLN A 12 -6.36 22.52 -62.24
CA GLN A 12 -7.54 21.68 -61.98
C GLN A 12 -7.29 20.20 -62.33
N LYS A 13 -6.49 19.92 -63.36
CA LYS A 13 -6.14 18.54 -63.76
C LYS A 13 -5.25 17.85 -62.73
N GLU A 14 -4.40 18.60 -62.03
CA GLU A 14 -3.50 18.09 -60.98
C GLU A 14 -4.22 17.72 -59.67
N LEU A 15 -5.53 18.01 -59.56
CA LEU A 15 -6.33 17.77 -58.36
C LEU A 15 -7.41 16.70 -58.55
N VAL A 16 -7.25 15.89 -59.60
CA VAL A 16 -8.14 14.78 -59.96
C VAL A 16 -7.52 13.46 -59.51
N CYS A 17 -8.33 12.58 -58.93
CA CYS A 17 -7.91 11.23 -58.59
C CYS A 17 -7.87 10.34 -59.84
N SER A 18 -6.74 9.67 -60.07
CA SER A 18 -6.55 8.77 -61.22
C SER A 18 -7.42 7.50 -61.23
N ILE A 19 -8.09 7.19 -60.11
CA ILE A 19 -8.99 6.03 -60.01
C ILE A 19 -10.44 6.41 -60.35
N CYS A 20 -11.00 7.43 -59.69
CA CYS A 20 -12.39 7.84 -59.93
C CYS A 20 -12.53 8.93 -60.99
N LEU A 21 -11.42 9.50 -61.46
CA LEU A 21 -11.36 10.56 -62.48
C LEU A 21 -12.16 11.81 -62.11
N ASP A 22 -12.34 12.06 -60.80
CA ASP A 22 -12.99 13.23 -60.21
C ASP A 22 -12.07 13.89 -59.17
N TYR A 23 -12.39 15.10 -58.71
CA TYR A 23 -11.64 15.80 -57.67
C TYR A 23 -11.48 14.95 -56.40
N PHE A 24 -10.34 15.11 -55.72
CA PHE A 24 -10.05 14.28 -54.54
C PHE A 24 -11.07 14.46 -53.39
N ASP A 25 -11.77 13.39 -53.02
CA ASP A 25 -12.58 13.27 -51.79
C ASP A 25 -11.79 12.53 -50.68
N ASP A 26 -11.58 13.19 -49.54
CA ASP A 26 -10.72 12.72 -48.43
C ASP A 26 -9.35 12.20 -48.92
N PRO A 27 -8.51 13.06 -49.53
CA PRO A 27 -7.25 12.63 -50.15
C PRO A 27 -6.29 12.04 -49.14
N VAL A 28 -5.67 10.93 -49.54
CA VAL A 28 -4.58 10.27 -48.82
C VAL A 28 -3.35 10.17 -49.70
N ILE A 29 -2.19 10.27 -49.07
CA ILE A 29 -0.89 10.11 -49.72
C ILE A 29 -0.28 8.77 -49.31
N LEU A 30 0.18 8.02 -50.32
CA LEU A 30 0.94 6.79 -50.11
C LEU A 30 2.41 7.10 -49.83
N LYS A 31 3.17 6.14 -49.30
CA LYS A 31 4.62 6.32 -49.08
C LYS A 31 5.40 6.61 -50.37
N CYS A 32 4.88 6.22 -51.52
CA CYS A 32 5.45 6.56 -52.83
C CYS A 32 5.14 7.98 -53.31
N GLY A 33 4.36 8.77 -52.56
CA GLY A 33 4.05 10.17 -52.87
C GLY A 33 2.77 10.41 -53.69
N HIS A 34 2.17 9.36 -54.28
CA HIS A 34 0.94 9.47 -55.06
C HIS A 34 -0.30 9.66 -54.17
N ASN A 35 -1.25 10.44 -54.68
CA ASN A 35 -2.45 10.85 -53.96
C ASN A 35 -3.68 10.17 -54.55
N PHE A 36 -4.57 9.71 -53.69
CA PHE A 36 -5.83 9.07 -54.08
C PHE A 36 -6.94 9.47 -53.13
N CYS A 37 -8.20 9.43 -53.56
CA CYS A 37 -9.31 9.46 -52.61
C CYS A 37 -9.18 8.25 -51.67
N ARG A 38 -9.39 8.44 -50.37
CA ARG A 38 -9.24 7.35 -49.38
C ARG A 38 -10.02 6.10 -49.78
N MET A 39 -11.24 6.28 -50.27
CA MET A 39 -12.08 5.15 -50.69
C MET A 39 -11.57 4.49 -51.97
N CYS A 40 -11.10 5.26 -52.95
CA CYS A 40 -10.64 4.73 -54.23
C CYS A 40 -9.42 3.81 -54.08
N ILE A 41 -8.45 4.20 -53.24
CA ILE A 41 -7.27 3.36 -53.01
C ILE A 41 -7.59 2.13 -52.15
N LEU A 42 -8.50 2.25 -51.18
CA LEU A 42 -8.98 1.10 -50.41
C LEU A 42 -9.68 0.07 -51.31
N MET A 43 -10.51 0.54 -52.25
CA MET A 43 -11.19 -0.31 -53.24
C MET A 43 -10.20 -1.02 -54.16
N HIS A 44 -9.23 -0.28 -54.70
CA HIS A 44 -8.21 -0.87 -55.55
C HIS A 44 -7.45 -1.99 -54.84
N TRP A 45 -7.15 -1.82 -53.55
CA TRP A 45 -6.49 -2.83 -52.73
C TRP A 45 -7.38 -3.99 -52.29
N GLU A 46 -8.69 -3.79 -52.16
CA GLU A 46 -9.64 -4.87 -51.88
C GLU A 46 -9.83 -5.77 -53.11
N GLU A 47 -9.80 -5.19 -54.33
CA GLU A 47 -9.99 -5.93 -55.58
C GLU A 47 -8.70 -6.54 -56.14
N ASN A 48 -7.54 -5.89 -55.92
CA ASN A 48 -6.27 -6.27 -56.57
C ASN A 48 -5.12 -6.52 -55.58
N GLY A 49 -5.35 -6.37 -54.27
CA GLY A 49 -4.35 -6.56 -53.23
C GLY A 49 -4.72 -7.68 -52.25
N GLY A 50 -3.76 -8.09 -51.43
CA GLY A 50 -3.92 -9.13 -50.41
C GLY A 50 -2.59 -9.50 -49.77
N ASP A 51 -2.63 -10.27 -48.69
CA ASP A 51 -1.42 -10.63 -47.92
C ASP A 51 -0.36 -11.36 -48.77
N ASP A 52 -0.78 -12.09 -49.81
CA ASP A 52 0.11 -12.84 -50.72
C ASP A 52 0.67 -12.00 -51.89
N VAL A 53 -0.04 -10.95 -52.32
CA VAL A 53 0.30 -10.16 -53.53
C VAL A 53 0.84 -8.76 -53.19
N GLY A 54 0.62 -8.32 -51.94
CA GLY A 54 0.94 -7.00 -51.45
C GLY A 54 0.00 -5.91 -51.99
N TYR A 55 0.06 -4.72 -51.40
CA TYR A 55 -0.82 -3.60 -51.73
C TYR A 55 -0.14 -2.66 -52.73
N GLN A 56 -0.60 -2.60 -53.98
CA GLN A 56 0.09 -1.88 -55.05
C GLN A 56 -0.42 -0.45 -55.25
N CYS A 57 0.48 0.49 -55.54
CA CYS A 57 0.09 1.82 -56.01
C CYS A 57 -0.45 1.73 -57.46
N PRO A 58 -1.66 2.23 -57.76
CA PRO A 58 -2.21 2.20 -59.12
C PRO A 58 -1.34 2.91 -60.17
N GLU A 59 -0.61 3.96 -59.76
CA GLU A 59 0.17 4.79 -60.70
C GLU A 59 1.58 4.25 -60.92
N CYS A 60 2.34 3.99 -59.85
CA CYS A 60 3.75 3.57 -59.96
C CYS A 60 4.00 2.08 -59.67
N ARG A 61 2.95 1.32 -59.32
CA ARG A 61 2.99 -0.12 -59.02
C ARG A 61 3.91 -0.52 -57.86
N MET A 62 4.35 0.44 -57.05
CA MET A 62 5.10 0.16 -55.83
C MET A 62 4.24 -0.67 -54.87
N VAL A 63 4.80 -1.77 -54.36
CA VAL A 63 4.12 -2.73 -53.47
C VAL A 63 4.38 -2.35 -52.00
N PHE A 64 3.33 -2.34 -51.19
CA PHE A 64 3.41 -2.14 -49.74
C PHE A 64 3.01 -3.41 -48.99
N VAL A 65 3.71 -3.70 -47.89
CA VAL A 65 3.49 -4.89 -47.04
C VAL A 65 2.20 -4.79 -46.20
N LYS A 66 1.75 -3.56 -45.92
CA LYS A 66 0.50 -3.30 -45.17
C LYS A 66 -0.22 -2.10 -45.77
N MET A 67 -1.54 -2.04 -45.61
CA MET A 67 -2.36 -0.89 -45.99
C MET A 67 -1.93 0.34 -45.17
N SER A 68 -1.04 1.17 -45.71
CA SER A 68 -0.53 2.36 -45.03
C SER A 68 -0.62 3.59 -45.92
N PHE A 69 -1.31 4.61 -45.41
CA PHE A 69 -1.46 5.92 -46.04
C PHE A 69 -1.64 7.00 -44.97
N THR A 70 -1.34 8.24 -45.32
CA THR A 70 -1.51 9.41 -44.45
C THR A 70 -2.54 10.35 -45.08
N LYS A 71 -3.37 11.02 -44.27
CA LYS A 71 -4.28 12.05 -44.81
C LYS A 71 -3.48 13.23 -45.36
N ASN A 72 -3.82 13.68 -46.57
CA ASN A 72 -3.19 14.84 -47.18
C ASN A 72 -4.09 16.07 -47.03
N TYR A 73 -3.94 16.78 -45.90
CA TYR A 73 -4.72 17.98 -45.61
C TYR A 73 -4.46 19.13 -46.61
N LEU A 74 -3.29 19.18 -47.25
CA LEU A 74 -2.97 20.23 -48.22
C LEU A 74 -3.80 20.05 -49.51
N VAL A 75 -3.81 18.85 -50.08
CA VAL A 75 -4.64 18.53 -51.26
C VAL A 75 -6.11 18.72 -50.94
N LYS A 76 -6.56 18.29 -49.75
CA LYS A 76 -7.94 18.51 -49.30
C LYS A 76 -8.31 20.01 -49.29
N ASN A 77 -7.49 20.83 -48.63
CA ASN A 77 -7.72 22.27 -48.54
C ASN A 77 -7.69 22.97 -49.92
N LEU A 78 -6.90 22.47 -50.87
CA LEU A 78 -6.84 22.99 -52.24
C LEU A 78 -8.12 22.66 -53.03
N VAL A 79 -8.60 21.41 -52.93
CA VAL A 79 -9.86 20.98 -53.55
C VAL A 79 -11.05 21.73 -52.95
N ASP A 80 -11.13 21.86 -51.63
CA ASP A 80 -12.20 22.60 -50.95
C ASP A 80 -12.26 24.07 -51.43
N LYS A 81 -11.11 24.73 -51.56
CA LYS A 81 -11.03 26.12 -52.05
C LYS A 81 -11.39 26.28 -53.52
N LEU A 82 -11.14 25.28 -54.36
CA LEU A 82 -11.56 25.33 -55.77
C LEU A 82 -13.06 25.07 -55.92
N SER A 83 -13.61 24.19 -55.08
CA SER A 83 -15.03 23.88 -55.03
C SER A 83 -15.86 25.12 -54.69
N ASP A 84 -15.41 25.95 -53.73
CA ASP A 84 -16.06 27.22 -53.35
C ASP A 84 -16.19 28.24 -54.49
N PHE A 85 -15.35 28.17 -55.53
CA PHE A 85 -15.42 29.05 -56.70
C PHE A 85 -16.45 28.60 -57.76
N ASP A 86 -16.82 27.32 -57.79
CA ASP A 86 -17.75 26.75 -58.78
C ASP A 86 -19.23 26.79 -58.33
N TYR A 87 -19.51 27.12 -57.05
CA TYR A 87 -20.87 27.18 -56.47
C TYR A 87 -21.78 28.32 -56.97
N LEU A 88 -21.29 29.26 -57.79
CA LEU A 88 -22.13 30.35 -58.35
C LEU A 88 -22.82 30.02 -59.69
N LYS A 89 -22.76 28.77 -60.19
CA LYS A 89 -23.56 28.31 -61.35
C LYS A 89 -24.55 27.22 -60.94
N THR A 90 -25.76 27.66 -60.59
CA THR A 90 -27.08 27.03 -60.74
C THR A 90 -27.14 25.49 -60.93
N CYS A 91 -27.87 24.79 -60.04
CA CYS A 91 -29.27 24.39 -60.32
C CYS A 91 -29.92 23.62 -59.17
N ARG A 92 -31.13 24.08 -58.88
CA ARG A 92 -32.17 23.57 -57.97
C ARG A 92 -32.43 22.06 -58.17
N PRO A 93 -32.53 21.24 -57.10
CA PRO A 93 -33.06 19.89 -57.23
C PRO A 93 -34.55 19.96 -57.59
N SER A 94 -34.91 19.55 -58.80
CA SER A 94 -36.28 19.25 -59.19
C SER A 94 -36.76 17.96 -58.52
N ALA A 95 -38.05 17.95 -58.19
CA ALA A 95 -38.77 16.89 -57.48
C ALA A 95 -38.58 15.49 -58.10
N PRO A 96 -38.69 14.40 -57.31
CA PRO A 96 -38.51 13.04 -57.80
C PRO A 96 -39.59 12.69 -58.83
N ALA A 97 -39.16 12.40 -60.06
CA ALA A 97 -40.02 11.87 -61.10
C ALA A 97 -40.47 10.44 -60.74
N LYS A 98 -41.77 10.16 -60.94
CA LYS A 98 -42.37 8.83 -60.73
C LYS A 98 -41.71 7.78 -61.66
N PRO A 99 -41.57 6.52 -61.22
CA PRO A 99 -40.97 5.47 -62.04
C PRO A 99 -41.90 5.16 -63.24
N VAL A 100 -41.44 5.49 -64.44
CA VAL A 100 -42.09 5.11 -65.70
C VAL A 100 -41.59 3.72 -66.07
N LYS A 101 -42.50 2.75 -66.21
CA LYS A 101 -42.18 1.45 -66.80
C LYS A 101 -41.80 1.68 -68.26
N MET A 102 -40.54 1.45 -68.61
CA MET A 102 -40.09 1.51 -70.00
C MET A 102 -40.11 0.12 -70.59
N ASP A 103 -41.06 -0.14 -71.48
CA ASP A 103 -40.86 -1.13 -72.54
C ASP A 103 -39.66 -0.63 -73.34
N GLY A 104 -38.64 -1.45 -73.59
CA GLY A 104 -37.32 -1.03 -74.12
C GLY A 104 -37.28 -0.36 -75.50
N LYS A 105 -38.40 0.16 -76.00
CA LYS A 105 -38.58 0.87 -77.26
C LYS A 105 -39.03 2.31 -77.02
N CYS A 106 -38.55 3.22 -77.86
CA CYS A 106 -38.91 4.63 -77.84
C CYS A 106 -40.36 4.83 -78.27
N GLU A 107 -41.17 5.52 -77.45
CA GLU A 107 -42.57 5.80 -77.75
C GLU A 107 -42.80 6.59 -79.06
N ARG A 108 -41.82 7.39 -79.49
CA ARG A 108 -41.92 8.26 -80.68
C ARG A 108 -41.46 7.60 -81.97
N HIS A 109 -40.45 6.75 -81.90
CA HIS A 109 -39.78 6.20 -83.08
C HIS A 109 -39.87 4.67 -83.13
N HIS A 110 -40.43 4.04 -82.11
CA HIS A 110 -40.52 2.58 -81.91
C HIS A 110 -39.18 1.83 -81.97
N GLU A 111 -38.08 2.57 -81.92
CA GLU A 111 -36.70 2.06 -81.93
C GLU A 111 -36.17 1.76 -80.53
N GLU A 112 -35.23 0.82 -80.43
CA GLU A 112 -34.65 0.42 -79.14
C GLU A 112 -33.94 1.58 -78.43
N LEU A 113 -34.18 1.69 -77.12
CA LEU A 113 -33.61 2.72 -76.26
C LEU A 113 -32.15 2.38 -75.87
N LYS A 114 -31.24 2.52 -76.84
CA LYS A 114 -29.83 2.15 -76.69
C LYS A 114 -28.94 3.23 -76.10
N LEU A 115 -29.40 4.48 -76.03
CA LEU A 115 -28.62 5.63 -75.56
C LEU A 115 -29.25 6.22 -74.31
N TYR A 116 -28.47 6.85 -73.44
CA TYR A 116 -28.91 7.58 -72.26
C TYR A 116 -28.51 9.04 -72.40
N CYS A 117 -29.47 9.94 -72.24
CA CYS A 117 -29.21 11.37 -72.25
C CYS A 117 -28.95 11.86 -70.83
N HIS A 118 -27.73 12.35 -70.56
CA HIS A 118 -27.33 12.84 -69.24
C HIS A 118 -28.07 14.13 -68.87
N THR A 119 -28.34 14.98 -69.86
CA THR A 119 -29.07 16.26 -69.68
C THR A 119 -30.53 16.03 -69.27
N ASP A 120 -31.22 15.08 -69.92
CA ASP A 120 -32.64 14.79 -69.66
C ASP A 120 -32.88 13.63 -68.68
N ARG A 121 -31.80 12.97 -68.22
CA ARG A 121 -31.79 11.83 -67.29
C ARG A 121 -32.75 10.71 -67.67
N LYS A 122 -32.77 10.34 -68.96
CA LYS A 122 -33.63 9.28 -69.50
C LYS A 122 -32.97 8.57 -70.67
N PRO A 123 -33.28 7.28 -70.90
CA PRO A 123 -32.86 6.60 -72.10
C PRO A 123 -33.64 7.10 -73.33
N ILE A 124 -32.95 7.16 -74.46
CA ILE A 124 -33.43 7.62 -75.76
C ILE A 124 -32.98 6.63 -76.86
N CYS A 125 -33.65 6.62 -78.02
CA CYS A 125 -33.20 5.82 -79.18
C CYS A 125 -32.22 6.60 -80.06
N VAL A 126 -31.58 5.93 -81.02
CA VAL A 126 -30.62 6.55 -81.95
C VAL A 126 -31.23 7.68 -82.80
N VAL A 127 -32.52 7.58 -83.14
CA VAL A 127 -33.24 8.63 -83.88
C VAL A 127 -33.49 9.87 -83.01
N CYS A 128 -33.71 9.69 -81.70
CA CYS A 128 -33.84 10.80 -80.76
C CYS A 128 -32.55 11.61 -80.66
N ARG A 129 -31.37 10.98 -80.73
CA ARG A 129 -30.07 11.67 -80.69
C ARG A 129 -29.93 12.66 -81.85
N GLU A 130 -30.31 12.27 -83.06
CA GLU A 130 -30.23 13.12 -84.25
C GLU A 130 -31.30 14.21 -84.30
N SER A 131 -32.32 14.11 -83.43
CA SER A 131 -33.36 15.13 -83.33
C SER A 131 -32.79 16.45 -82.79
N ARG A 132 -33.36 17.58 -83.25
CA ARG A 132 -33.00 18.92 -82.73
C ARG A 132 -33.10 19.03 -81.20
N ALA A 133 -33.90 18.16 -80.57
CA ALA A 133 -34.12 18.14 -79.12
C ALA A 133 -32.95 17.56 -78.31
N HIS A 134 -32.16 16.62 -78.87
CA HIS A 134 -31.04 15.98 -78.15
C HIS A 134 -29.69 16.06 -78.88
N ARG A 135 -29.64 16.68 -80.08
CA ARG A 135 -28.43 16.76 -80.92
C ARG A 135 -27.20 17.38 -80.23
N HIS A 136 -27.42 18.24 -79.24
CA HIS A 136 -26.35 18.88 -78.47
C HIS A 136 -26.32 18.42 -77.00
N HIS A 137 -27.12 17.42 -76.64
CA HIS A 137 -27.09 16.85 -75.30
C HIS A 137 -25.99 15.81 -75.20
N ASP A 138 -25.45 15.68 -74.00
CA ASP A 138 -24.51 14.62 -73.70
C ASP A 138 -25.23 13.28 -73.65
N VAL A 139 -24.77 12.34 -74.47
CA VAL A 139 -25.42 11.05 -74.69
C VAL A 139 -24.38 9.93 -74.74
N ALA A 140 -24.63 8.86 -73.99
CA ALA A 140 -23.77 7.68 -73.94
C ALA A 140 -24.61 6.40 -74.14
N PRO A 141 -24.02 5.28 -74.59
CA PRO A 141 -24.70 3.99 -74.61
C PRO A 141 -25.25 3.59 -73.24
N VAL A 142 -26.49 3.10 -73.20
CA VAL A 142 -27.14 2.64 -71.95
C VAL A 142 -26.31 1.60 -71.19
N PRO A 143 -25.66 0.60 -71.84
CA PRO A 143 -24.83 -0.37 -71.12
C PRO A 143 -23.66 0.27 -70.36
N GLU A 144 -23.04 1.31 -70.93
CA GLU A 144 -21.93 2.06 -70.31
C GLU A 144 -22.43 2.84 -69.10
N VAL A 145 -23.50 3.63 -69.26
CA VAL A 145 -24.07 4.41 -68.15
C VAL A 145 -24.61 3.54 -67.01
N VAL A 146 -25.17 2.37 -67.33
CA VAL A 146 -25.62 1.41 -66.32
C VAL A 146 -24.44 0.85 -65.54
N GLU A 147 -23.30 0.58 -66.19
CA GLU A 147 -22.10 0.10 -65.50
C GLU A 147 -21.45 1.20 -64.65
N ASP A 148 -21.45 2.45 -65.10
CA ASP A 148 -21.03 3.62 -64.32
C ASP A 148 -21.93 3.82 -63.08
N MET A 149 -23.26 3.77 -63.25
CA MET A 149 -24.21 3.87 -62.15
C MET A 149 -24.06 2.72 -61.15
N LYS A 150 -23.82 1.50 -61.61
CA LYS A 150 -23.52 0.35 -60.74
C LYS A 150 -22.22 0.57 -59.98
N SER A 151 -21.18 1.09 -60.62
CA SER A 151 -19.88 1.38 -60.01
C SER A 151 -20.01 2.44 -58.91
N GLU A 152 -20.77 3.51 -59.16
CA GLU A 152 -21.10 4.53 -58.15
C GLU A 152 -21.90 3.94 -56.98
N LEU A 153 -22.88 3.06 -57.25
CA LEU A 153 -23.63 2.37 -56.19
C LEU A 153 -22.75 1.42 -55.37
N LYS A 154 -21.78 0.73 -55.99
CA LYS A 154 -20.77 -0.08 -55.28
C LYS A 154 -19.95 0.82 -54.35
N LEU A 155 -19.42 1.95 -54.83
CA LEU A 155 -18.66 2.89 -53.99
C LEU A 155 -19.47 3.39 -52.78
N ARG A 156 -20.75 3.72 -52.98
CA ARG A 156 -21.65 4.09 -51.87
C ARG A 156 -21.88 2.94 -50.89
N LEU A 157 -22.06 1.72 -51.39
CA LEU A 157 -22.24 0.53 -50.56
C LEU A 157 -21.00 0.28 -49.69
N ILE A 158 -19.80 0.38 -50.25
CA ILE A 158 -18.55 0.23 -49.50
C ILE A 158 -18.40 1.35 -48.46
N LYS A 159 -18.70 2.60 -48.81
CA LYS A 159 -18.71 3.72 -47.85
C LYS A 159 -19.66 3.46 -46.66
N LEU A 160 -20.88 2.98 -46.94
CA LEU A 160 -21.86 2.64 -45.90
C LEU A 160 -21.43 1.43 -45.06
N ASN A 161 -20.87 0.39 -45.67
CA ASN A 161 -20.34 -0.78 -44.95
C ASN A 161 -19.15 -0.41 -44.06
N TRP A 162 -18.27 0.47 -44.54
CA TRP A 162 -17.18 1.02 -43.74
C TRP A 162 -17.72 1.82 -42.54
N GLN A 163 -18.70 2.71 -42.76
CA GLN A 163 -19.36 3.46 -41.68
C GLN A 163 -20.04 2.53 -40.65
N LYS A 164 -20.75 1.49 -41.10
CA LYS A 164 -21.35 0.48 -40.22
C LYS A 164 -20.29 -0.25 -39.39
N SER A 165 -19.16 -0.61 -40.01
CA SER A 165 -18.04 -1.25 -39.32
C SER A 165 -17.41 -0.32 -38.28
N MET A 166 -17.27 0.97 -38.59
CA MET A 166 -16.81 2.00 -37.65
C MET A 166 -17.74 2.12 -36.44
N CYS A 167 -19.05 2.22 -36.65
CA CYS A 167 -20.03 2.29 -35.56
C CYS A 167 -20.03 1.02 -34.70
N THR A 168 -19.90 -0.15 -35.32
CA THR A 168 -19.86 -1.43 -34.60
C THR A 168 -18.60 -1.52 -33.73
N ARG A 169 -17.45 -1.10 -34.26
CA ARG A 169 -16.20 -1.06 -33.51
C ARG A 169 -16.28 -0.08 -32.34
N ALA A 170 -16.79 1.13 -32.56
CA ALA A 170 -17.01 2.12 -31.49
C ALA A 170 -17.92 1.59 -30.38
N LYS A 171 -19.03 0.94 -30.74
CA LYS A 171 -19.92 0.30 -29.75
C LYS A 171 -19.20 -0.78 -28.94
N SER A 172 -18.41 -1.63 -29.59
CA SER A 172 -17.66 -2.68 -28.88
C SER A 172 -16.59 -2.11 -27.95
N THR A 173 -15.89 -1.04 -28.35
CA THR A 173 -14.90 -0.38 -27.50
C THR A 173 -15.55 0.30 -26.30
N ASP A 174 -16.71 0.92 -26.48
CA ASP A 174 -17.42 1.60 -25.40
C ASP A 174 -18.01 0.62 -24.38
N GLU A 175 -18.58 -0.50 -24.83
CA GLU A 175 -19.06 -1.55 -23.90
C GLU A 175 -17.89 -2.20 -23.15
N GLN A 176 -16.75 -2.43 -23.81
CA GLN A 176 -15.54 -2.91 -23.14
C GLN A 176 -15.03 -1.90 -22.10
N ALA A 177 -14.93 -0.62 -22.47
CA ALA A 177 -14.51 0.43 -21.55
C ALA A 177 -15.45 0.53 -20.33
N LYS A 178 -16.76 0.36 -20.53
CA LYS A 178 -17.76 0.34 -19.46
C LYS A 178 -17.61 -0.87 -18.54
N THR A 179 -17.28 -2.06 -19.06
CA THR A 179 -16.99 -3.23 -18.20
C THR A 179 -15.72 -3.02 -17.40
N ASP A 180 -14.68 -2.46 -18.03
CA ASP A 180 -13.39 -2.21 -17.38
C ASP A 180 -13.53 -1.19 -16.25
N VAL A 181 -14.26 -0.08 -16.48
CA VAL A 181 -14.55 0.93 -15.46
C VAL A 181 -15.34 0.34 -14.29
N LYS A 182 -16.31 -0.55 -14.56
CA LYS A 182 -17.07 -1.23 -13.49
C LYS A 182 -16.19 -2.16 -12.65
N ALA A 183 -15.29 -2.91 -13.29
CA ALA A 183 -14.33 -3.76 -12.59
C ALA A 183 -13.41 -2.93 -11.68
N LEU A 184 -12.85 -1.84 -12.22
CA LEU A 184 -12.01 -0.91 -11.45
C LEU A 184 -12.76 -0.28 -10.25
N MET A 185 -14.04 0.06 -10.41
CA MET A 185 -14.87 0.56 -9.30
C MET A 185 -15.06 -0.48 -8.20
N LEU A 186 -15.26 -1.75 -8.57
CA LEU A 186 -15.38 -2.84 -7.60
C LEU A 186 -14.06 -3.04 -6.85
N ASP A 187 -12.93 -3.08 -7.55
CA ASP A 187 -11.61 -3.23 -6.95
C ASP A 187 -11.28 -2.08 -5.99
N LEU A 188 -11.58 -0.83 -6.38
CA LEU A 188 -11.43 0.33 -5.50
C LEU A 188 -12.30 0.21 -4.24
N LYS A 189 -13.55 -0.25 -4.39
CA LYS A 189 -14.45 -0.46 -3.25
C LYS A 189 -13.93 -1.56 -2.32
N HIS A 190 -13.44 -2.67 -2.87
CA HIS A 190 -12.84 -3.76 -2.10
C HIS A 190 -11.57 -3.30 -1.39
N LEU A 191 -10.69 -2.56 -2.06
CA LEU A 191 -9.48 -2.02 -1.47
C LEU A 191 -9.80 -1.04 -0.32
N ASN A 192 -10.75 -0.12 -0.53
CA ASN A 192 -11.17 0.81 0.51
C ASN A 192 -11.80 0.09 1.72
N THR A 193 -12.63 -0.93 1.46
CA THR A 193 -13.23 -1.76 2.52
C THR A 193 -12.14 -2.53 3.29
N SER A 194 -11.18 -3.14 2.58
CA SER A 194 -10.05 -3.85 3.18
C SER A 194 -9.17 -2.91 4.03
N GLN A 195 -8.85 -1.72 3.53
CA GLN A 195 -8.12 -0.70 4.30
C GLN A 195 -8.89 -0.25 5.54
N GLN A 196 -10.21 -0.03 5.41
CA GLN A 196 -11.06 0.35 6.53
C GLN A 196 -11.14 -0.76 7.59
N LEU A 197 -11.26 -2.01 7.19
CA LEU A 197 -11.23 -3.16 8.10
C LEU A 197 -9.89 -3.29 8.82
N LYS A 198 -8.76 -3.14 8.09
CA LYS A 198 -7.42 -3.13 8.71
C LYS A 198 -7.25 -2.00 9.72
N LYS A 199 -7.75 -0.80 9.39
CA LYS A 199 -7.74 0.35 10.29
C LYS A 199 -8.59 0.10 11.53
N GLN A 200 -9.78 -0.47 11.37
CA GLN A 200 -10.68 -0.80 12.47
C GLN A 200 -10.06 -1.86 13.40
N ALA A 201 -9.49 -2.93 12.85
CA ALA A 201 -8.81 -3.96 13.62
C ALA A 201 -7.59 -3.39 14.39
N LEU A 202 -6.83 -2.47 13.79
CA LEU A 202 -5.74 -1.80 14.49
C LEU A 202 -6.25 -0.90 15.63
N LYS A 203 -7.38 -0.22 15.42
CA LYS A 203 -8.01 0.60 16.44
C LYS A 203 -8.44 -0.25 17.64
N GLU A 204 -9.14 -1.35 17.39
CA GLU A 204 -9.58 -2.30 18.43
C GLU A 204 -8.37 -2.84 19.19
N LYS A 205 -7.31 -3.27 18.48
CA LYS A 205 -6.07 -3.72 19.14
C LYS A 205 -5.46 -2.67 20.06
N ILE A 206 -5.41 -1.40 19.65
CA ILE A 206 -4.88 -0.31 20.49
C ILE A 206 -5.76 -0.11 21.73
N GLU A 207 -7.09 -0.11 21.55
CA GLU A 207 -8.05 0.02 22.66
C GLU A 207 -7.91 -1.15 23.64
N ASP A 208 -7.73 -2.37 23.15
CA ASP A 208 -7.54 -3.57 23.97
C ASP A 208 -6.19 -3.54 24.73
N ASP A 209 -5.07 -3.30 24.02
CA ASP A 209 -3.73 -3.29 24.62
C ASP A 209 -3.61 -2.17 25.70
N VAL A 210 -4.12 -0.96 25.40
CA VAL A 210 -4.11 0.15 26.37
C VAL A 210 -5.13 -0.08 27.48
N GLY A 211 -6.31 -0.60 27.14
CA GLY A 211 -7.38 -0.92 28.08
C GLY A 211 -6.93 -1.91 29.14
N ALA A 212 -6.21 -2.97 28.75
CA ALA A 212 -5.64 -3.95 29.68
C ALA A 212 -4.68 -3.31 30.70
N LEU A 213 -3.83 -2.37 30.26
CA LEU A 213 -2.90 -1.66 31.15
C LEU A 213 -3.63 -0.73 32.12
N VAL A 214 -4.64 0.00 31.65
CA VAL A 214 -5.46 0.87 32.50
C VAL A 214 -6.26 0.05 33.50
N GLN A 215 -6.86 -1.05 33.07
CA GLN A 215 -7.62 -1.93 33.94
C GLN A 215 -6.73 -2.50 35.04
N PHE A 216 -5.55 -3.02 34.69
CA PHE A 216 -4.57 -3.49 35.66
C PHE A 216 -4.22 -2.42 36.72
N LEU A 217 -3.99 -1.18 36.29
CA LEU A 217 -3.68 -0.07 37.20
C LEU A 217 -4.85 0.28 38.13
N LEU A 218 -6.08 0.17 37.64
CA LEU A 218 -7.27 0.40 38.46
C LEU A 218 -7.44 -0.70 39.50
N ASP A 219 -7.35 -1.95 39.08
CA ASP A 219 -7.48 -3.13 39.94
C ASP A 219 -6.42 -3.11 41.05
N GLU A 220 -5.14 -2.92 40.70
CA GLU A 220 -4.06 -2.90 41.67
C GLU A 220 -4.16 -1.70 42.64
N LYS A 221 -4.71 -0.57 42.17
CA LYS A 221 -4.99 0.60 43.03
C LYS A 221 -6.14 0.30 44.00
N ASP A 222 -7.22 -0.33 43.55
CA ASP A 222 -8.36 -0.69 44.42
C ASP A 222 -7.93 -1.75 45.45
N ASP A 223 -7.18 -2.78 45.04
CA ASP A 223 -6.60 -3.80 45.92
C ASP A 223 -5.69 -3.20 47.00
N LEU A 224 -4.88 -2.19 46.65
CA LEU A 224 -4.01 -1.50 47.60
C LEU A 224 -4.81 -0.71 48.64
N LEU A 225 -5.89 -0.05 48.23
CA LEU A 225 -6.76 0.71 49.13
C LEU A 225 -7.54 -0.22 50.06
N GLU A 226 -8.06 -1.33 49.55
CA GLU A 226 -8.75 -2.33 50.37
C GLU A 226 -7.83 -2.91 51.44
N ARG A 227 -6.60 -3.30 51.08
CA ARG A 227 -5.61 -3.80 52.06
C ARG A 227 -5.29 -2.77 53.14
N LEU A 228 -5.22 -1.48 52.79
CA LEU A 228 -4.99 -0.40 53.74
C LEU A 228 -6.16 -0.24 54.72
N GLU A 229 -7.39 -0.31 54.22
CA GLU A 229 -8.61 -0.25 55.05
C GLU A 229 -8.66 -1.43 56.03
N VAL A 230 -8.37 -2.65 55.55
CA VAL A 230 -8.35 -3.86 56.39
C VAL A 230 -7.31 -3.74 57.52
N GLU A 231 -6.11 -3.23 57.25
CA GLU A 231 -5.07 -3.05 58.28
C GLU A 231 -5.48 -1.99 59.33
N ALA A 232 -6.14 -0.92 58.89
CA ALA A 232 -6.67 0.11 59.78
C ALA A 232 -7.78 -0.45 60.68
N GLU A 233 -8.72 -1.23 60.13
CA GLU A 233 -9.79 -1.90 60.88
C GLU A 233 -9.23 -2.93 61.87
N ALA A 234 -8.21 -3.70 61.47
CA ALA A 234 -7.54 -4.66 62.34
C ALA A 234 -6.89 -3.96 63.55
N THR A 235 -6.22 -2.82 63.32
CA THR A 235 -5.63 -2.00 64.38
C THR A 235 -6.70 -1.46 65.34
N ILE A 236 -7.82 -0.93 64.81
CA ILE A 236 -8.96 -0.48 65.62
C ILE A 236 -9.53 -1.63 66.45
N GLY A 237 -9.73 -2.81 65.84
CA GLY A 237 -10.24 -4.00 66.53
C GLY A 237 -9.37 -4.45 67.70
N LEU A 238 -8.04 -4.35 67.56
CA LEU A 238 -7.10 -4.65 68.64
C LEU A 238 -7.19 -3.64 69.79
N ILE A 239 -7.35 -2.35 69.48
CA ILE A 239 -7.55 -1.29 70.47
C ILE A 239 -8.88 -1.49 71.21
N ASP A 240 -9.97 -1.76 70.49
CA ASP A 240 -11.29 -2.02 71.07
C ASP A 240 -11.30 -3.22 72.01
N ALA A 241 -10.62 -4.31 71.62
CA ALA A 241 -10.47 -5.49 72.47
C ALA A 241 -9.70 -5.16 73.76
N ASN A 242 -8.66 -4.34 73.66
CA ASN A 242 -7.92 -3.87 74.84
C ASN A 242 -8.77 -2.95 75.71
N LEU A 243 -9.55 -2.03 75.11
CA LEU A 243 -10.44 -1.11 75.82
C LEU A 243 -11.46 -1.89 76.67
N LYS A 244 -12.15 -2.88 76.08
CA LYS A 244 -13.11 -3.75 76.80
C LYS A 244 -12.46 -4.49 77.96
N ARG A 245 -11.22 -4.96 77.79
CA ARG A 245 -10.46 -5.61 78.87
C ARG A 245 -10.15 -4.63 80.00
N VAL A 246 -9.67 -3.43 79.68
CA VAL A 246 -9.40 -2.37 80.66
C VAL A 246 -10.67 -1.99 81.43
N GLU A 247 -11.78 -1.79 80.74
CA GLU A 247 -13.08 -1.50 81.35
C GLU A 247 -13.53 -2.61 82.31
N SER A 248 -13.39 -3.88 81.92
CA SER A 248 -13.74 -5.01 82.79
C SER A 248 -12.86 -5.09 84.04
N GLU A 249 -11.56 -4.83 83.93
CA GLU A 249 -10.65 -4.80 85.09
C GLU A 249 -10.95 -3.59 85.98
N ALA A 250 -11.21 -2.42 85.40
CA ALA A 250 -11.61 -1.23 86.13
C ALA A 250 -12.90 -1.47 86.94
N ALA A 251 -13.92 -2.11 86.33
CA ALA A 251 -15.16 -2.45 87.03
C ALA A 251 -14.95 -3.41 88.22
N LYS A 252 -14.01 -4.35 88.13
CA LYS A 252 -13.63 -5.22 89.26
C LYS A 252 -13.01 -4.41 90.39
N VAL A 253 -12.15 -3.45 90.06
CA VAL A 253 -11.53 -2.55 91.04
C VAL A 253 -12.59 -1.65 91.67
N ASP A 254 -13.47 -1.04 90.90
CA ASP A 254 -14.57 -0.21 91.41
C ASP A 254 -15.46 -1.02 92.37
N LYS A 255 -15.79 -2.27 92.02
CA LYS A 255 -16.54 -3.16 92.92
C LYS A 255 -15.80 -3.39 94.23
N ALA A 256 -14.52 -3.71 94.19
CA ALA A 256 -13.70 -3.89 95.40
C ALA A 256 -13.64 -2.60 96.24
N ILE A 257 -13.53 -1.43 95.61
CA ILE A 257 -13.58 -0.13 96.29
C ILE A 257 -14.91 0.06 97.00
N THR A 258 -16.04 -0.17 96.31
CA THR A 258 -17.38 -0.03 96.93
C THR A 258 -17.59 -0.99 98.10
N GLU A 259 -17.05 -2.22 98.00
CA GLU A 259 -17.14 -3.22 99.06
C GLU A 259 -16.35 -2.79 100.30
N ILE A 260 -15.14 -2.26 100.12
CA ILE A 260 -14.35 -1.66 101.21
C ILE A 260 -15.06 -0.44 101.80
N GLN A 261 -15.60 0.46 100.97
CA GLN A 261 -16.32 1.67 101.43
C GLN A 261 -17.57 1.32 102.24
N ASN A 262 -18.35 0.33 101.81
CA ASN A 262 -19.53 -0.15 102.53
C ASN A 262 -19.17 -0.74 103.89
N GLN A 263 -18.01 -1.41 104.00
CA GLN A 263 -17.53 -1.95 105.28
C GLN A 263 -16.95 -0.89 106.22
N LEU A 264 -16.51 0.24 105.68
CA LEU A 264 -16.09 1.43 106.45
C LEU A 264 -17.28 2.29 106.92
N SER A 265 -18.51 1.91 106.59
CA SER A 265 -19.72 2.60 107.03
C SER A 265 -20.06 2.28 108.50
N ASP A 266 -20.63 3.24 109.23
CA ASP A 266 -20.85 3.22 110.71
C ASP A 266 -21.73 2.06 111.28
N SER A 267 -22.14 1.09 110.47
CA SER A 267 -22.97 -0.06 110.89
C SER A 267 -22.22 -1.40 110.98
N ALA A 268 -20.91 -1.42 110.76
CA ALA A 268 -20.12 -2.65 110.71
C ALA A 268 -19.68 -3.16 112.10
N ASN A 269 -19.97 -4.43 112.42
CA ASN A 269 -19.53 -5.09 113.66
C ASN A 269 -18.06 -5.59 113.54
N PHE A 270 -17.33 -5.67 114.67
CA PHE A 270 -15.90 -6.00 114.74
C PHE A 270 -15.52 -7.30 113.99
N GLU A 271 -16.37 -8.33 114.07
CA GLU A 271 -16.17 -9.61 113.35
C GLU A 271 -16.25 -9.46 111.83
N SER A 272 -17.08 -8.53 111.32
CA SER A 272 -17.19 -8.27 109.87
C SER A 272 -15.94 -7.60 109.32
N ILE A 273 -15.33 -6.70 110.10
CA ILE A 273 -14.12 -5.97 109.71
C ILE A 273 -12.88 -6.88 109.81
N SER A 274 -12.77 -7.69 110.88
CA SER A 274 -11.65 -8.62 111.07
C SER A 274 -11.58 -9.69 109.96
N ASN A 275 -12.72 -10.22 109.52
CA ASN A 275 -12.75 -11.24 108.47
C ASN A 275 -12.35 -10.68 107.09
N SER A 276 -12.76 -9.46 106.76
CA SER A 276 -12.33 -8.79 105.51
C SER A 276 -10.88 -8.34 105.55
N TYR A 277 -10.36 -7.93 106.71
CA TYR A 277 -8.94 -7.57 106.86
C TYR A 277 -8.01 -8.77 106.61
N LEU A 278 -8.43 -9.98 106.99
CA LEU A 278 -7.71 -11.22 106.73
C LEU A 278 -7.92 -11.76 105.31
N SER A 279 -9.07 -11.48 104.70
CA SER A 279 -9.35 -11.78 103.29
C SER A 279 -8.70 -10.72 102.40
N SER A 280 -7.43 -10.90 102.08
CA SER A 280 -6.62 -9.98 101.26
C SER A 280 -7.38 -9.43 100.04
N CYS A 281 -7.84 -8.18 100.12
CA CYS A 281 -8.45 -7.44 99.01
C CYS A 281 -7.38 -6.91 98.05
N HIS A 282 -6.47 -7.78 97.61
CA HIS A 282 -5.41 -7.41 96.68
C HIS A 282 -5.83 -7.75 95.25
N VAL A 283 -6.46 -6.78 94.58
CA VAL A 283 -6.60 -6.84 93.13
C VAL A 283 -5.28 -6.39 92.51
N ASN A 284 -4.43 -7.32 92.09
CA ASN A 284 -3.24 -7.02 91.32
C ASN A 284 -3.63 -6.73 89.87
N LEU A 285 -3.69 -5.45 89.50
CA LEU A 285 -3.91 -5.05 88.11
C LEU A 285 -2.58 -5.00 87.35
N SER A 286 -2.59 -5.60 86.16
CA SER A 286 -1.61 -5.31 85.12
C SER A 286 -2.36 -4.87 83.86
N VAL A 287 -2.41 -3.56 83.66
CA VAL A 287 -3.02 -2.95 82.48
C VAL A 287 -1.98 -2.05 81.83
N GLN A 288 -1.71 -2.30 80.55
CA GLN A 288 -0.88 -1.46 79.70
C GLN A 288 -1.73 -0.88 78.57
N ALA A 289 -1.48 0.38 78.24
CA ALA A 289 -2.01 1.00 77.04
C ALA A 289 -1.31 0.38 75.82
N LEU A 290 -2.10 0.05 74.80
CA LEU A 290 -1.55 -0.30 73.49
C LEU A 290 -1.17 1.01 72.78
N ASN A 291 0.11 1.34 72.76
CA ASN A 291 0.66 2.43 71.94
C ASN A 291 1.23 1.84 70.65
N SER A 292 0.42 1.06 69.94
CA SER A 292 0.77 0.49 68.64
C SER A 292 0.19 1.37 67.55
N PRO A 293 0.93 2.35 66.99
CA PRO A 293 0.47 3.01 65.77
C PRO A 293 0.27 1.94 64.67
N PRO A 294 -0.69 2.15 63.76
CA PRO A 294 -0.85 1.24 62.63
C PRO A 294 0.47 1.12 61.86
N ASP A 295 0.88 -0.09 61.53
CA ASP A 295 2.07 -0.31 60.71
C ASP A 295 1.71 -0.15 59.24
N PHE A 296 1.76 1.09 58.76
CA PHE A 296 1.53 1.39 57.35
C PHE A 296 2.80 1.36 56.51
N SER A 297 3.91 0.83 57.02
CA SER A 297 5.20 0.87 56.34
C SER A 297 5.16 0.22 54.94
N GLU A 298 4.37 -0.84 54.77
CA GLU A 298 4.15 -1.51 53.48
C GLU A 298 3.39 -0.64 52.46
N PHE A 299 2.63 0.36 52.93
CA PHE A 299 1.89 1.32 52.10
C PHE A 299 2.64 2.65 51.94
N THR A 300 3.92 2.69 52.34
CA THR A 300 4.79 3.84 52.12
C THR A 300 5.86 3.47 51.11
N GLY A 301 5.80 4.07 49.92
CA GLY A 301 6.77 3.79 48.88
C GLY A 301 6.52 4.58 47.59
N PRO A 302 7.43 4.50 46.62
CA PRO A 302 7.26 5.13 45.32
C PRO A 302 6.25 4.33 44.49
N PHE A 303 4.94 4.50 44.76
CA PHE A 303 3.88 3.72 44.12
C PHE A 303 3.94 3.76 42.60
N GLN A 304 4.28 4.89 41.99
CA GLN A 304 4.46 4.97 40.54
C GLN A 304 5.52 3.99 40.01
N LEU A 305 6.64 3.82 40.73
CA LEU A 305 7.70 2.88 40.36
C LEU A 305 7.28 1.43 40.63
N ILE A 306 6.58 1.18 41.74
CA ILE A 306 6.08 -0.16 42.09
C ILE A 306 5.06 -0.60 41.03
N MET A 307 4.10 0.26 40.69
CA MET A 307 3.11 0.02 39.63
C MET A 307 3.80 -0.22 38.31
N TRP A 308 4.77 0.62 37.91
CA TRP A 308 5.56 0.41 36.70
C TRP A 308 6.21 -0.98 36.64
N LYS A 309 6.89 -1.41 37.71
CA LYS A 309 7.51 -2.75 37.78
C LYS A 309 6.48 -3.88 37.72
N LYS A 310 5.31 -3.70 38.34
CA LYS A 310 4.23 -4.70 38.26
C LYS A 310 3.60 -4.73 36.86
N MET A 311 3.35 -3.58 36.25
CA MET A 311 2.80 -3.42 34.89
C MET A 311 3.62 -4.16 33.85
N MET A 312 4.94 -4.26 34.04
CA MET A 312 5.80 -5.04 33.15
C MET A 312 5.28 -6.48 32.96
N HIS A 313 4.73 -7.12 34.00
CA HIS A 313 4.22 -8.50 33.91
C HIS A 313 2.93 -8.64 33.09
N VAL A 314 2.26 -7.53 32.75
CA VAL A 314 1.04 -7.50 31.95
C VAL A 314 1.32 -7.19 30.47
N LEU A 315 2.55 -6.77 30.14
CA LEU A 315 2.93 -6.48 28.77
C LEU A 315 2.97 -7.76 27.93
N HIS A 316 2.25 -7.76 26.80
CA HIS A 316 2.27 -8.85 25.83
C HIS A 316 3.68 -9.11 25.25
N THR A 317 4.48 -8.06 25.09
CA THR A 317 5.88 -8.17 24.65
C THR A 317 6.78 -7.46 25.65
N MET A 318 7.43 -8.25 26.49
CA MET A 318 8.40 -7.76 27.44
C MET A 318 9.79 -7.57 26.83
N PRO A 319 10.51 -6.48 27.15
CA PRO A 319 11.93 -6.38 26.86
C PRO A 319 12.67 -7.54 27.51
N GLN A 320 13.45 -8.26 26.71
CA GLN A 320 14.19 -9.44 27.15
C GLN A 320 15.62 -9.10 27.53
N ASN A 321 16.06 -9.72 28.63
CA ASN A 321 17.41 -9.63 29.14
C ASN A 321 18.28 -10.68 28.43
N LEU A 322 18.92 -10.27 27.33
CA LEU A 322 19.72 -11.16 26.49
C LEU A 322 21.19 -11.17 26.92
N THR A 323 21.82 -12.34 26.84
CA THR A 323 23.26 -12.50 27.03
C THR A 323 23.95 -12.88 25.72
N LEU A 324 25.19 -12.45 25.55
CA LEU A 324 26.02 -12.72 24.39
C LEU A 324 26.66 -14.10 24.48
N ASP A 325 26.71 -14.81 23.36
CA ASP A 325 27.31 -16.14 23.26
C ASP A 325 28.80 -16.04 22.89
N LEU A 326 29.66 -16.34 23.86
CA LEU A 326 31.12 -16.37 23.72
C LEU A 326 31.62 -17.34 22.64
N ASP A 327 30.91 -18.44 22.39
CA ASP A 327 31.32 -19.46 21.40
C ASP A 327 31.11 -18.98 19.97
N THR A 328 30.18 -18.03 19.78
CA THR A 328 29.90 -17.41 18.47
C THR A 328 30.79 -16.19 18.20
N ALA A 329 31.33 -15.58 19.25
CA ALA A 329 32.02 -14.31 19.19
C ALA A 329 33.30 -14.36 18.36
N HIS A 330 33.52 -13.34 17.53
CA HIS A 330 34.77 -13.16 16.81
C HIS A 330 35.98 -13.07 17.79
N PRO A 331 37.14 -13.68 17.49
CA PRO A 331 38.29 -13.74 18.42
C PRO A 331 38.85 -12.38 18.87
N SER A 332 38.60 -11.31 18.12
CA SER A 332 38.97 -9.94 18.50
C SER A 332 37.89 -9.18 19.28
N LEU A 333 36.82 -9.84 19.72
CA LEU A 333 35.80 -9.24 20.57
C LEU A 333 36.06 -9.57 22.04
N ALA A 334 35.90 -8.55 22.88
CA ALA A 334 35.85 -8.71 24.32
C ALA A 334 34.40 -8.60 24.77
N ILE A 335 33.94 -9.60 25.54
CA ILE A 335 32.63 -9.63 26.17
C ILE A 335 32.84 -9.40 27.66
N SER A 336 32.00 -8.56 28.26
CA SER A 336 32.11 -8.14 29.67
C SER A 336 30.73 -7.79 30.24
N ASP A 337 30.68 -7.35 31.50
CA ASP A 337 29.45 -7.02 32.23
C ASP A 337 28.40 -8.13 32.15
N PHE A 338 28.71 -9.30 32.73
CA PHE A 338 27.80 -10.45 32.77
C PHE A 338 27.27 -10.84 31.38
N ASP A 339 28.16 -10.84 30.39
CA ASP A 339 27.88 -11.16 29.00
C ASP A 339 26.86 -10.24 28.29
N THR A 340 26.72 -8.99 28.75
CA THR A 340 25.80 -8.02 28.13
C THR A 340 26.51 -6.98 27.26
N LYS A 341 27.83 -6.82 27.44
CA LYS A 341 28.62 -5.77 26.78
C LYS A 341 29.64 -6.37 25.83
N VAL A 342 29.73 -5.81 24.64
CA VAL A 342 30.73 -6.19 23.62
C VAL A 342 31.49 -4.99 23.08
N GLU A 343 32.81 -5.14 23.03
CA GLU A 343 33.73 -4.16 22.48
C GLU A 343 34.85 -4.83 21.67
N GLU A 344 35.52 -4.05 20.84
CA GLU A 344 36.73 -4.52 20.15
C GLU A 344 37.86 -4.66 21.18
N GLY A 345 38.41 -5.87 21.28
CA GLY A 345 39.45 -6.23 22.23
C GLY A 345 40.74 -6.70 21.54
N ARG A 346 41.67 -7.22 22.35
CA ARG A 346 42.87 -7.88 21.82
C ARG A 346 42.51 -9.26 21.29
N MET A 347 43.10 -9.62 20.15
CA MET A 347 42.90 -10.92 19.52
C MET A 347 43.24 -12.07 20.48
N ARG A 348 42.27 -12.95 20.73
CA ARG A 348 42.47 -14.18 21.49
C ARG A 348 43.12 -15.22 20.58
N SER A 349 44.36 -15.60 20.86
CA SER A 349 45.18 -16.45 20.00
C SER A 349 44.95 -17.96 20.14
N GLN A 350 43.95 -18.41 20.92
CA GLN A 350 43.76 -19.85 21.25
C GLN A 350 42.28 -20.31 21.31
N GLU A 351 41.32 -19.53 20.82
CA GLU A 351 39.92 -19.96 20.81
C GLU A 351 39.70 -21.07 19.76
N PRO A 352 38.99 -22.17 20.09
CA PRO A 352 38.61 -23.19 19.11
C PRO A 352 37.78 -22.58 17.97
N ASP A 353 38.09 -22.93 16.72
CA ASP A 353 37.29 -22.53 15.57
C ASP A 353 36.01 -23.38 15.50
N MET A 354 34.96 -22.90 16.17
CA MET A 354 33.63 -23.50 16.15
C MET A 354 32.88 -23.11 14.87
N PRO A 355 32.03 -23.98 14.29
CA PRO A 355 31.25 -23.64 13.09
C PRO A 355 30.43 -22.34 13.23
N GLN A 356 29.89 -22.11 14.43
CA GLN A 356 29.06 -20.96 14.80
C GLN A 356 29.86 -19.68 15.06
N ARG A 357 31.20 -19.73 15.06
CA ARG A 357 32.07 -18.60 15.36
C ARG A 357 32.28 -17.69 14.16
N PHE A 358 32.13 -16.38 14.34
CA PHE A 358 32.51 -15.41 13.32
C PHE A 358 34.04 -15.31 13.16
N THR A 359 34.57 -15.37 11.93
CA THR A 359 36.04 -15.38 11.71
C THR A 359 36.64 -14.12 11.14
N ARG A 360 35.93 -13.38 10.28
CA ARG A 360 36.42 -12.14 9.65
C ARG A 360 35.47 -10.96 9.87
N PHE A 361 34.18 -11.22 10.04
CA PHE A 361 33.22 -10.24 10.50
C PHE A 361 33.28 -10.14 12.03
N PHE A 362 33.27 -8.93 12.58
CA PHE A 362 33.39 -8.68 14.01
C PHE A 362 32.01 -8.82 14.66
N GLY A 363 31.42 -10.01 14.58
CA GLY A 363 30.08 -10.33 15.05
C GLY A 363 30.07 -11.23 16.29
N VAL A 364 28.94 -11.22 16.99
CA VAL A 364 28.58 -12.12 18.09
C VAL A 364 27.06 -12.31 18.09
N LEU A 365 26.58 -13.49 18.47
CA LEU A 365 25.14 -13.76 18.64
C LEU A 365 24.73 -13.63 20.11
N ALA A 366 23.43 -13.45 20.36
CA ALA A 366 22.87 -13.76 21.68
C ALA A 366 22.78 -15.29 21.86
N THR A 367 22.76 -15.73 23.11
CA THR A 367 22.44 -17.12 23.49
C THR A 367 20.97 -17.46 23.20
N ALA A 368 20.11 -16.45 23.10
CA ALA A 368 18.70 -16.63 22.78
C ALA A 368 18.49 -16.99 21.30
N GLN A 369 17.53 -17.88 21.06
CA GLN A 369 17.09 -18.31 19.74
C GLN A 369 15.55 -18.38 19.73
N TYR A 370 14.95 -17.90 18.64
CA TYR A 370 13.51 -17.79 18.51
C TYR A 370 12.99 -18.53 17.29
N SER A 371 11.91 -19.27 17.47
CA SER A 371 11.23 -20.06 16.43
C SER A 371 9.70 -19.81 16.40
N SER A 372 9.20 -18.89 17.22
CA SER A 372 7.79 -18.48 17.28
C SER A 372 7.64 -17.28 18.22
N GLY A 373 6.57 -16.50 18.06
CA GLY A 373 6.17 -15.47 19.01
C GLY A 373 6.75 -14.08 18.77
N GLN A 374 6.56 -13.21 19.76
CA GLN A 374 6.95 -11.80 19.73
C GLN A 374 8.02 -11.51 20.78
N HIS A 375 9.09 -10.83 20.38
CA HIS A 375 10.27 -10.60 21.20
C HIS A 375 10.79 -9.18 21.02
N TYR A 376 11.26 -8.55 22.10
CA TYR A 376 11.81 -7.20 22.06
C TYR A 376 13.08 -7.12 22.91
N TRP A 377 14.09 -6.39 22.45
CA TRP A 377 15.28 -6.05 23.24
C TRP A 377 15.86 -4.70 22.82
N GLU A 378 16.65 -4.09 23.70
CA GLU A 378 17.28 -2.80 23.46
C GLU A 378 18.81 -2.89 23.56
N VAL A 379 19.49 -2.12 22.70
CA VAL A 379 20.94 -2.04 22.67
C VAL A 379 21.38 -0.58 22.78
N ASP A 380 22.26 -0.30 23.74
CA ASP A 380 22.93 0.97 23.93
C ASP A 380 24.05 1.14 22.89
N VAL A 381 24.02 2.28 22.20
CA VAL A 381 24.93 2.67 21.11
C VAL A 381 25.55 4.06 21.33
N ARG A 382 25.45 4.63 22.54
CA ARG A 382 25.74 6.06 22.86
C ARG A 382 27.07 6.64 22.40
N ASP A 383 28.09 5.81 22.24
CA ASP A 383 29.46 6.26 22.01
C ASP A 383 30.04 5.64 20.72
N LYS A 384 29.22 5.42 19.68
CA LYS A 384 29.59 4.55 18.56
C LYS A 384 29.27 5.10 17.18
N GLY A 385 30.32 5.42 16.42
CA GLY A 385 30.20 5.86 15.03
C GLY A 385 29.92 4.72 14.04
N VAL A 386 30.24 3.48 14.39
CA VAL A 386 30.00 2.31 13.52
C VAL A 386 29.47 1.11 14.30
N TRP A 387 28.32 0.57 13.90
CA TRP A 387 27.74 -0.65 14.48
C TRP A 387 26.80 -1.36 13.52
N TYR A 388 26.52 -2.63 13.78
CA TYR A 388 25.53 -3.44 13.07
C TYR A 388 24.70 -4.22 14.09
N LEU A 389 23.38 -4.15 13.95
CA LEU A 389 22.41 -4.76 14.84
C LEU A 389 21.31 -5.44 14.01
N GLY A 390 20.84 -6.59 14.48
CA GLY A 390 19.68 -7.23 13.87
C GLY A 390 19.47 -8.65 14.32
N VAL A 391 18.86 -9.44 13.44
CA VAL A 391 18.67 -10.87 13.61
C VAL A 391 19.27 -11.63 12.44
N THR A 392 19.71 -12.85 12.71
CA THR A 392 20.23 -13.76 11.70
C THR A 392 19.72 -15.17 11.91
N THR A 393 19.65 -15.94 10.84
CA THR A 393 19.23 -17.33 10.92
C THR A 393 20.31 -18.27 11.46
N GLU A 394 19.90 -19.46 11.89
CA GLU A 394 20.80 -20.50 12.41
C GLU A 394 21.86 -20.96 11.39
N TYR A 395 21.56 -20.97 10.10
CA TYR A 395 22.43 -21.52 9.07
C TYR A 395 23.15 -20.46 8.23
N SER A 396 23.02 -19.18 8.61
CA SER A 396 23.68 -18.08 7.92
C SER A 396 25.21 -18.21 7.90
N ASN A 397 25.84 -17.64 6.87
CA ASN A 397 27.29 -17.74 6.73
C ASN A 397 28.01 -16.85 7.74
N ARG A 398 28.86 -17.45 8.58
CA ARG A 398 29.66 -16.77 9.62
C ARG A 398 31.15 -16.70 9.28
N LYS A 399 31.57 -17.31 8.17
CA LYS A 399 32.98 -17.45 7.79
C LYS A 399 33.33 -16.50 6.65
N GLY A 400 34.49 -15.85 6.75
CA GLY A 400 34.99 -14.98 5.69
C GLY A 400 34.12 -13.73 5.48
N PHE A 401 33.68 -13.47 4.25
CA PHE A 401 32.82 -12.33 3.96
C PHE A 401 31.37 -12.67 4.35
N VAL A 402 30.81 -11.92 5.29
CA VAL A 402 29.42 -12.05 5.74
C VAL A 402 28.57 -11.03 4.99
N ASN A 403 27.65 -11.52 4.16
CA ASN A 403 26.65 -10.68 3.50
C ASN A 403 25.49 -10.45 4.48
N LEU A 404 25.09 -9.20 4.69
CA LEU A 404 24.07 -8.81 5.66
C LEU A 404 22.69 -8.60 5.02
N SER A 405 22.45 -9.17 3.83
CA SER A 405 21.17 -9.13 3.13
C SER A 405 20.17 -10.18 3.66
N PRO A 406 18.86 -9.95 3.46
CA PRO A 406 17.82 -10.92 3.81
C PRO A 406 18.03 -12.31 3.21
N SER A 407 18.38 -12.42 1.92
CA SER A 407 18.69 -13.72 1.29
C SER A 407 19.88 -14.48 1.88
N ALA A 408 20.79 -13.79 2.56
CA ALA A 408 21.89 -14.41 3.28
C ALA A 408 21.52 -14.81 4.72
N GLY A 409 20.25 -14.61 5.11
CA GLY A 409 19.73 -14.89 6.45
C GLY A 409 20.05 -13.79 7.44
N TYR A 410 20.10 -12.52 7.01
CA TYR A 410 20.36 -11.37 7.89
C TYR A 410 19.35 -10.24 7.66
N TRP A 411 18.74 -9.74 8.74
CA TRP A 411 17.88 -8.56 8.73
C TRP A 411 18.46 -7.55 9.70
N SER A 412 19.09 -6.50 9.16
CA SER A 412 19.99 -5.67 9.96
C SER A 412 19.96 -4.18 9.61
N LEU A 413 20.14 -3.38 10.66
CA LEU A 413 20.52 -1.98 10.56
C LEU A 413 22.02 -1.83 10.82
N CYS A 414 22.65 -0.87 10.15
CA CYS A 414 24.01 -0.48 10.43
C CYS A 414 24.21 1.03 10.42
N LEU A 415 24.94 1.54 11.41
CA LEU A 415 25.45 2.89 11.41
C LEU A 415 26.86 2.89 10.85
N GLN A 416 27.12 3.78 9.89
CA GLN A 416 28.43 4.07 9.32
C GLN A 416 28.57 5.61 9.22
N ASP A 417 28.69 6.15 8.02
CA ASP A 417 28.55 7.59 7.77
C ASP A 417 27.10 8.06 7.93
N ARG A 418 26.14 7.15 7.71
CA ARG A 418 24.69 7.32 7.89
C ARG A 418 24.11 6.05 8.50
N LEU A 419 22.83 6.11 8.88
CA LEU A 419 22.10 4.92 9.27
C LEU A 419 21.51 4.24 8.04
N TYR A 420 21.82 2.96 7.84
CA TYR A 420 21.32 2.17 6.71
C TYR A 420 20.58 0.92 7.16
N ALA A 421 19.60 0.50 6.36
CA ALA A 421 19.05 -0.83 6.36
C ALA A 421 19.68 -1.66 5.23
N ASN A 422 20.13 -2.87 5.56
CA ASN A 422 20.68 -3.80 4.56
C ASN A 422 19.52 -4.58 3.91
N GLU A 423 19.10 -4.13 2.73
CA GLU A 423 18.09 -4.79 1.89
C GLU A 423 18.76 -5.76 0.90
N GLU A 424 17.95 -6.45 0.11
CA GLU A 424 18.39 -7.54 -0.79
C GLU A 424 19.54 -7.13 -1.73
N ASP A 425 19.32 -6.06 -2.50
CA ASP A 425 20.26 -5.61 -3.54
C ASP A 425 21.06 -4.34 -3.17
N SER A 426 20.75 -3.70 -2.03
CA SER A 426 21.37 -2.43 -1.69
C SER A 426 21.24 -2.05 -0.21
N ARG A 427 22.02 -1.05 0.20
CA ARG A 427 21.86 -0.38 1.49
C ARG A 427 20.92 0.80 1.33
N VAL A 428 19.79 0.78 2.03
CA VAL A 428 18.81 1.86 2.01
C VAL A 428 19.16 2.86 3.12
N PRO A 429 19.46 4.14 2.80
CA PRO A 429 19.69 5.17 3.81
C PRO A 429 18.39 5.46 4.56
N VAL A 430 18.40 5.26 5.88
CA VAL A 430 17.25 5.46 6.77
C VAL A 430 17.30 6.83 7.44
N ALA A 431 18.49 7.29 7.83
CA ALA A 431 18.70 8.62 8.40
C ALA A 431 20.11 9.13 8.08
N ASP A 432 20.23 10.43 7.81
CA ASP A 432 21.52 11.07 7.51
C ASP A 432 22.48 11.05 8.72
N TYR A 433 21.94 11.02 9.94
CA TYR A 433 22.69 10.91 11.18
C TYR A 433 21.88 10.17 12.23
N TRP A 434 22.57 9.57 13.19
CA TRP A 434 21.96 8.90 14.34
C TRP A 434 22.51 9.50 15.63
N ASN A 435 21.63 9.98 16.50
CA ASN A 435 21.99 10.59 17.78
C ASN A 435 21.26 9.99 18.98
N SER A 436 20.34 9.04 18.75
CA SER A 436 19.64 8.40 19.86
C SER A 436 20.56 7.39 20.54
N PRO A 437 20.55 7.35 21.89
CA PRO A 437 21.43 6.49 22.65
C PRO A 437 21.13 5.00 22.51
N ARG A 438 19.93 4.62 22.08
CA ARG A 438 19.47 3.22 22.13
C ARG A 438 18.66 2.84 20.91
N VAL A 439 18.89 1.63 20.41
CA VAL A 439 18.11 1.00 19.34
C VAL A 439 17.33 -0.17 19.94
N GLY A 440 16.02 -0.14 19.74
CA GLY A 440 15.12 -1.25 20.09
C GLY A 440 14.89 -2.14 18.87
N ILE A 441 14.93 -3.46 19.06
CA ILE A 441 14.66 -4.45 18.02
C ILE A 441 13.44 -5.24 18.46
N PHE A 442 12.41 -5.24 17.63
CA PHE A 442 11.19 -6.01 17.79
C PHE A 442 11.12 -7.09 16.70
N LEU A 443 11.04 -8.34 17.13
CA LEU A 443 10.85 -9.51 16.29
C LEU A 443 9.43 -10.02 16.49
N ASP A 444 8.62 -10.02 15.44
CA ASP A 444 7.36 -10.74 15.36
C ASP A 444 7.58 -11.92 14.42
N TYR A 445 8.00 -13.06 14.99
CA TYR A 445 8.35 -14.24 14.21
C TYR A 445 7.14 -14.77 13.44
N ASP A 446 5.98 -14.84 14.10
CA ASP A 446 4.75 -15.41 13.55
C ASP A 446 4.21 -14.61 12.36
N ARG A 447 4.41 -13.28 12.37
CA ARG A 447 4.04 -12.40 11.24
C ARG A 447 5.18 -12.09 10.28
N GLY A 448 6.40 -12.56 10.56
CA GLY A 448 7.55 -12.33 9.72
C GLY A 448 7.99 -10.86 9.67
N HIS A 449 8.02 -10.18 10.82
CA HIS A 449 8.47 -8.79 10.91
C HIS A 449 9.70 -8.64 11.80
N VAL A 450 10.68 -7.86 11.32
CA VAL A 450 11.78 -7.34 12.14
C VAL A 450 11.72 -5.82 12.08
N THR A 451 11.26 -5.22 13.17
CA THR A 451 11.07 -3.78 13.28
C THR A 451 12.12 -3.16 14.20
N PHE A 452 12.76 -2.09 13.74
CA PHE A 452 13.71 -1.33 14.52
C PHE A 452 13.07 -0.04 15.00
N PHE A 453 13.35 0.33 16.25
CA PHE A 453 12.81 1.50 16.93
C PHE A 453 13.93 2.34 17.54
N ASP A 454 13.73 3.65 17.59
CA ASP A 454 14.44 4.49 18.52
C ASP A 454 13.87 4.18 19.91
N ALA A 455 14.64 3.51 20.76
CA ALA A 455 14.15 3.04 22.05
C ALA A 455 13.88 4.18 23.05
N VAL A 456 14.34 5.40 22.77
CA VAL A 456 14.01 6.56 23.62
C VAL A 456 12.66 7.16 23.21
N THR A 457 12.45 7.35 21.91
CA THR A 457 11.23 8.01 21.41
C THR A 457 10.11 7.02 21.05
N MET A 458 10.41 5.72 21.07
CA MET A 458 9.56 4.63 20.57
C MET A 458 9.09 4.84 19.12
N LYS A 459 9.81 5.63 18.33
CA LYS A 459 9.52 5.86 16.92
C LYS A 459 10.13 4.76 16.07
N ARG A 460 9.33 4.20 15.16
CA ARG A 460 9.82 3.22 14.19
C ARG A 460 10.88 3.83 13.27
N ILE A 461 12.03 3.18 13.20
CA ILE A 461 13.16 3.48 12.32
C ILE A 461 12.97 2.78 10.98
N TYR A 462 12.82 1.45 11.01
CA TYR A 462 12.74 0.61 9.83
C TYR A 462 11.96 -0.67 10.10
N ASN A 463 11.44 -1.32 9.06
CA ASN A 463 10.73 -2.59 9.18
C ASN A 463 11.03 -3.50 8.00
N PHE A 464 11.57 -4.68 8.29
CA PHE A 464 11.67 -5.77 7.33
C PHE A 464 10.39 -6.61 7.37
N VAL A 465 9.90 -6.99 6.20
CA VAL A 465 8.82 -7.96 6.02
C VAL A 465 9.43 -9.18 5.35
N THR A 466 9.36 -10.32 6.02
CA THR A 466 10.02 -11.56 5.60
C THR A 466 9.19 -12.78 5.99
N TYR A 467 9.69 -13.96 5.65
CA TYR A 467 9.16 -15.23 6.10
C TYR A 467 10.31 -16.03 6.68
N PHE A 468 10.19 -16.44 7.94
CA PHE A 468 11.18 -17.27 8.61
C PHE A 468 10.81 -18.74 8.41
N ASP A 469 11.72 -19.50 7.83
CA ASP A 469 11.65 -20.96 7.67
C ASP A 469 12.52 -21.69 8.71
N GLU A 470 13.32 -20.96 9.47
CA GLU A 470 14.25 -21.48 10.46
C GLU A 470 14.36 -20.55 11.69
N PRO A 471 14.90 -21.04 12.81
CA PRO A 471 15.07 -20.21 14.00
C PRO A 471 16.05 -19.05 13.77
N VAL A 472 15.78 -17.92 14.43
CA VAL A 472 16.60 -16.72 14.35
C VAL A 472 17.21 -16.36 15.69
N SER A 473 18.43 -15.83 15.65
CA SER A 473 19.15 -15.31 16.81
C SER A 473 19.46 -13.83 16.63
N PRO A 474 19.35 -13.01 17.70
CA PRO A 474 19.89 -11.66 17.72
C PRO A 474 21.40 -11.68 17.43
N PHE A 475 21.87 -10.75 16.61
CA PHE A 475 23.30 -10.57 16.37
C PHE A 475 23.72 -9.12 16.57
N PHE A 476 24.98 -8.96 16.98
CA PHE A 476 25.57 -7.69 17.34
C PHE A 476 26.98 -7.61 16.75
N SER A 477 27.32 -6.44 16.23
CA SER A 477 28.68 -6.15 15.78
C SER A 477 29.07 -4.73 16.15
N PRO A 478 30.10 -4.55 16.99
CA PRO A 478 30.55 -3.22 17.37
C PRO A 478 31.38 -2.51 16.27
N GLY A 479 31.41 -3.01 15.03
CA GLY A 479 32.22 -2.40 13.98
C GLY A 479 33.71 -2.35 14.32
N LYS A 480 34.45 -1.46 13.64
CA LYS A 480 35.88 -1.24 13.89
C LYS A 480 36.13 0.15 14.50
N ASN A 481 36.84 0.15 15.62
CA ASN A 481 37.56 1.23 16.31
C ASN A 481 36.95 2.64 16.31
N ASP A 482 36.22 2.92 17.39
CA ASP A 482 36.37 4.18 18.15
C ASP A 482 36.84 3.80 19.57
N PRO A 483 38.00 4.30 20.07
CA PRO A 483 38.49 3.96 21.40
C PRO A 483 37.47 4.31 22.50
N GLY A 484 37.05 3.31 23.28
CA GLY A 484 36.02 3.46 24.33
C GLY A 484 34.59 3.19 23.85
N SER A 485 34.37 2.88 22.58
CA SER A 485 33.05 2.60 22.02
C SER A 485 32.61 1.14 22.21
N ARG A 486 31.45 0.92 22.86
CA ARG A 486 30.90 -0.42 23.14
C ARG A 486 29.43 -0.53 22.73
N LEU A 487 28.98 -1.74 22.46
CA LEU A 487 27.56 -2.08 22.46
C LEU A 487 27.22 -2.70 23.80
N GLN A 488 26.07 -2.35 24.37
CA GLN A 488 25.59 -2.95 25.61
C GLN A 488 24.11 -3.29 25.51
N ILE A 489 23.76 -4.55 25.77
CA ILE A 489 22.38 -4.99 25.86
C ILE A 489 21.77 -4.40 27.14
N CYS A 490 20.61 -3.78 27.02
CA CYS A 490 19.91 -3.16 28.14
C CYS A 490 19.09 -4.23 28.87
N HIS A 491 19.33 -4.42 30.16
CA HIS A 491 18.51 -5.29 31.01
C HIS A 491 17.50 -4.47 31.83
N PHE A 492 16.30 -5.03 31.99
CA PHE A 492 15.19 -4.47 32.73
C PHE A 492 14.89 -5.40 33.92
N TYR A 493 15.01 -4.88 35.15
CA TYR A 493 14.79 -5.61 36.42
C TYR A 493 13.89 -4.81 37.36
#